data_AF-A0A9X5X9S1-F1
#
_entry.id   AF-A0A9X5X9S1-F1
#
_cell.length_a   1.000
_cell.length_b   1.000
_cell.length_c   1.000
_cell.angle_alpha   90.00
_cell.angle_beta   90.00
_cell.angle_gamma   90.00
#
_symmetry.space_group_name_H-M   'P 1'
#
loop_
_entity.id
_entity.type
_entity.pdbx_description
1 polymer ?
#
loop_
_entity_poly.entity_id
_entity_poly.type
_entity_poly.pdbx_seq_one_letter_code
_entity_poly.pdbx_strand_id
1 'polypeptide(L)'
;MTQHATDALPTDASSAASGRREWWRDAVIYQVYPRSFADGNGDGMGDLPGVRARLPYLKELGVDAVWLSPFYASPQADAGYDVADYRAVDPMFGNLTDADDLVRDAHGLGLRVIVDLVPNHCSDQHEWFKQALREGPGSPIRERFHFRPGKGENGELPPNDWESIFGGPAWTRVEDGEWYLHLFAPEQPDFNWDHPAVHDEFRSILRFWLDLGIDGFRIDVAHGLVKAAGLPDIGHDEQVKLLGTEAVPYFDQDGVHEIYRSWRRILDEYTGERIAVAEAWTPTVERSALYLRPDELHQAFNFSYLTTGWNSADLREVIDRSLGAMNAVHAPATWVLSNHDVVRHSTRLAEGDEARGLRRARAATLLMLALPGSAYLYQGEELGLPEVVDLPDEVRRVPTGGQVGEVEG
;
A
#
# COMPACT_ATOMS: atom_id res chain seq x y z
N MET A 1 -63.43 10.64 34.72
CA MET A 1 -62.18 9.94 35.04
C MET A 1 -61.79 9.13 33.83
N THR A 2 -60.61 9.43 33.33
CA THR A 2 -60.19 9.36 31.93
C THR A 2 -59.72 7.96 31.51
N GLN A 3 -60.20 7.55 30.34
CA GLN A 3 -59.75 6.39 29.58
C GLN A 3 -58.35 6.67 29.01
N HIS A 4 -57.40 5.77 29.24
CA HIS A 4 -56.10 5.80 28.56
C HIS A 4 -56.22 5.04 27.25
N ALA A 5 -56.31 5.78 26.15
CA ALA A 5 -56.05 5.29 24.81
C ALA A 5 -54.53 5.21 24.62
N THR A 6 -54.06 4.05 24.19
CA THR A 6 -52.71 3.80 23.71
C THR A 6 -52.52 4.45 22.34
N ASP A 7 -51.73 5.52 22.28
CA ASP A 7 -51.22 6.06 21.02
C ASP A 7 -50.10 5.15 20.50
N ALA A 8 -50.39 4.48 19.39
CA ALA A 8 -49.39 3.85 18.55
C ALA A 8 -48.61 4.94 17.81
N LEU A 9 -47.29 4.98 18.01
CA LEU A 9 -46.39 5.85 17.26
C LEU A 9 -46.39 5.45 15.78
N PRO A 10 -46.39 6.40 14.83
CA PRO A 10 -46.32 6.07 13.41
C PRO A 10 -44.94 5.47 13.11
N THR A 11 -44.94 4.25 12.57
CA THR A 11 -43.80 3.67 11.87
C THR A 11 -43.52 4.49 10.63
N ASP A 12 -42.51 5.35 10.67
CA ASP A 12 -42.04 6.09 9.51
C ASP A 12 -41.19 5.17 8.63
N ALA A 13 -41.89 4.29 7.91
CA ALA A 13 -41.37 3.56 6.78
C ALA A 13 -41.53 4.42 5.53
N SER A 14 -40.63 5.38 5.31
CA SER A 14 -40.42 5.98 3.97
C SER A 14 -39.19 6.89 3.92
N SER A 15 -38.01 6.29 3.83
CA SER A 15 -36.91 6.81 3.00
C SER A 15 -35.97 5.65 2.66
N ALA A 16 -36.53 4.62 2.03
CA ALA A 16 -35.75 3.70 1.23
C ALA A 16 -35.29 4.45 -0.02
N ALA A 17 -34.27 5.30 0.13
CA ALA A 17 -33.42 5.65 -0.98
C ALA A 17 -32.65 4.37 -1.33
N SER A 18 -32.94 3.80 -2.50
CA SER A 18 -32.17 2.72 -3.11
C SER A 18 -30.79 3.21 -3.56
N GLY A 19 -29.99 3.75 -2.64
CA GLY A 19 -28.61 4.17 -2.89
C GLY A 19 -27.68 3.00 -2.61
N ARG A 20 -26.86 2.61 -3.60
CA ARG A 20 -25.73 1.73 -3.34
C ARG A 20 -24.93 2.31 -2.16
N ARG A 21 -24.75 1.54 -1.09
CA ARG A 21 -23.80 1.93 -0.04
C ARG A 21 -22.42 1.67 -0.63
N GLU A 22 -21.67 2.74 -0.84
CA GLU A 22 -20.25 2.73 -1.17
C GLU A 22 -19.52 1.92 -0.09
N TRP A 23 -19.36 0.61 -0.32
CA TRP A 23 -19.01 -0.37 0.72
C TRP A 23 -17.71 -0.04 1.46
N TRP A 24 -16.81 0.64 0.75
CA TRP A 24 -15.49 1.03 1.20
C TRP A 24 -15.50 2.21 2.17
N ARG A 25 -16.60 2.95 2.35
CA ARG A 25 -16.58 4.11 3.25
C ARG A 25 -16.49 3.75 4.72
N ASP A 26 -17.01 2.59 5.08
CA ASP A 26 -17.09 2.07 6.45
C ASP A 26 -16.58 0.63 6.59
N ALA A 27 -15.91 0.10 5.56
CA ALA A 27 -15.37 -1.26 5.57
C ALA A 27 -14.25 -1.47 6.60
N VAL A 28 -14.25 -2.66 7.20
CA VAL A 28 -13.08 -3.23 7.89
C VAL A 28 -12.33 -4.13 6.91
N ILE A 29 -11.09 -3.75 6.58
CA ILE A 29 -10.26 -4.41 5.57
C ILE A 29 -9.11 -5.13 6.29
N TYR A 30 -8.95 -6.43 6.03
CA TYR A 30 -7.92 -7.24 6.66
C TYR A 30 -6.74 -7.45 5.72
N GLN A 31 -5.57 -6.94 6.08
CA GLN A 31 -4.34 -7.17 5.34
C GLN A 31 -3.77 -8.55 5.66
N VAL A 32 -3.57 -9.34 4.60
CA VAL A 32 -2.90 -10.63 4.62
C VAL A 32 -1.56 -10.48 3.91
N TYR A 33 -0.51 -10.93 4.60
CA TYR A 33 0.81 -11.12 4.02
C TYR A 33 0.96 -12.61 3.65
N PRO A 34 0.78 -12.99 2.36
CA PRO A 34 0.51 -14.38 1.98
C PRO A 34 1.54 -15.37 2.52
N ARG A 35 2.82 -14.99 2.44
CA ARG A 35 3.98 -15.78 2.87
C ARG A 35 3.91 -16.26 4.32
N SER A 36 3.27 -15.49 5.19
CA SER A 36 3.29 -15.71 6.65
C SER A 36 1.89 -15.92 7.23
N PHE A 37 0.88 -16.18 6.41
CA PHE A 37 -0.50 -16.30 6.87
C PHE A 37 -0.96 -17.74 7.09
N ALA A 38 -0.96 -18.56 6.03
CA ALA A 38 -1.38 -19.95 6.10
C ALA A 38 -0.78 -20.76 4.95
N ASP A 39 -0.17 -21.89 5.29
CA ASP A 39 0.38 -22.88 4.36
C ASP A 39 -0.71 -23.87 3.94
N GLY A 40 -1.02 -23.91 2.64
CA GLY A 40 -2.01 -24.79 2.04
C GLY A 40 -1.45 -26.10 1.50
N ASN A 41 -0.12 -26.22 1.33
CA ASN A 41 0.51 -27.34 0.64
C ASN A 41 1.48 -28.18 1.51
N GLY A 42 1.84 -27.67 2.69
CA GLY A 42 2.67 -28.34 3.70
C GLY A 42 4.18 -28.11 3.55
N ASP A 43 4.63 -27.11 2.77
CA ASP A 43 6.03 -26.77 2.58
C ASP A 43 6.60 -25.81 3.65
N GLY A 44 5.75 -25.31 4.55
CA GLY A 44 6.09 -24.38 5.61
C GLY A 44 6.00 -22.90 5.22
N MET A 45 5.60 -22.58 4.00
CA MET A 45 5.38 -21.22 3.51
C MET A 45 3.90 -20.97 3.25
N GLY A 46 3.42 -19.77 3.54
CA GLY A 46 2.04 -19.42 3.23
C GLY A 46 1.81 -19.21 1.73
N ASP A 47 0.63 -19.62 1.24
CA ASP A 47 0.27 -19.62 -0.17
C ASP A 47 -1.22 -19.25 -0.39
N LEU A 48 -1.63 -18.99 -1.64
CA LEU A 48 -3.01 -18.60 -1.96
C LEU A 48 -4.04 -19.69 -1.56
N PRO A 49 -3.79 -21.00 -1.76
CA PRO A 49 -4.66 -22.05 -1.24
C PRO A 49 -4.84 -21.99 0.29
N GLY A 50 -3.77 -21.71 1.04
CA GLY A 50 -3.83 -21.52 2.48
C GLY A 50 -4.63 -20.30 2.90
N VAL A 51 -4.45 -19.15 2.22
CA VAL A 51 -5.28 -17.95 2.44
C VAL A 51 -6.76 -18.26 2.16
N ARG A 52 -7.06 -18.91 1.03
CA ARG A 52 -8.41 -19.33 0.64
C ARG A 52 -9.07 -20.20 1.71
N ALA A 53 -8.33 -21.16 2.29
CA ALA A 53 -8.83 -22.03 3.36
C ALA A 53 -9.19 -21.26 4.66
N ARG A 54 -8.66 -20.06 4.85
CA ARG A 54 -8.91 -19.19 6.02
C ARG A 54 -9.96 -18.12 5.78
N LEU A 55 -10.51 -17.97 4.57
CA LEU A 55 -11.60 -17.03 4.32
C LEU A 55 -12.82 -17.20 5.24
N PRO A 56 -13.25 -18.42 5.63
CA PRO A 56 -14.32 -18.59 6.61
C PRO A 56 -13.99 -17.98 7.98
N TYR A 57 -12.72 -18.08 8.43
CA TYR A 57 -12.27 -17.46 9.67
C TYR A 57 -12.33 -15.93 9.57
N LEU A 58 -11.84 -15.35 8.47
CA LEU A 58 -11.92 -13.90 8.25
C LEU A 58 -13.37 -13.41 8.19
N LYS A 59 -14.26 -14.19 7.58
CA LYS A 59 -15.69 -13.90 7.58
C LYS A 59 -16.29 -13.92 8.98
N GLU A 60 -15.93 -14.90 9.81
CA GLU A 60 -16.38 -15.00 11.20
C GLU A 60 -15.82 -13.85 12.07
N LEU A 61 -14.58 -13.43 11.82
CA LEU A 61 -13.97 -12.26 12.45
C LEU A 61 -14.78 -10.98 12.17
N GLY A 62 -15.50 -10.93 11.06
CA GLY A 62 -16.43 -9.86 10.71
C GLY A 62 -15.85 -8.79 9.79
N VAL A 63 -14.78 -9.11 9.05
CA VAL A 63 -14.20 -8.19 8.07
C VAL A 63 -15.02 -8.16 6.79
N ASP A 64 -14.95 -7.06 6.06
CA ASP A 64 -15.70 -6.83 4.81
C ASP A 64 -14.85 -7.16 3.57
N ALA A 65 -13.52 -7.01 3.69
CA ALA A 65 -12.58 -7.24 2.61
C ALA A 65 -11.27 -7.87 3.10
N VAL A 66 -10.60 -8.55 2.18
CA VAL A 66 -9.22 -9.04 2.35
C VAL A 66 -8.34 -8.27 1.38
N TRP A 67 -7.26 -7.66 1.89
CA TRP A 67 -6.19 -7.08 1.08
C TRP A 67 -4.98 -8.02 1.11
N LEU A 68 -4.55 -8.46 -0.07
CA LEU A 68 -3.34 -9.28 -0.22
C LEU A 68 -2.14 -8.36 -0.54
N SER A 69 -1.09 -8.42 0.29
CA SER A 69 0.26 -7.97 -0.13
C SER A 69 0.72 -8.72 -1.39
N PRO A 70 1.75 -8.24 -2.12
CA PRO A 70 2.14 -8.76 -3.42
C PRO A 70 2.33 -10.28 -3.44
N PHE A 71 1.71 -10.93 -4.41
CA PHE A 71 1.86 -12.35 -4.71
C PHE A 71 2.24 -12.58 -6.18
N TYR A 72 2.68 -11.51 -6.85
CA TYR A 72 3.14 -11.53 -8.24
C TYR A 72 4.49 -12.23 -8.36
N ALA A 73 4.81 -12.72 -9.55
CA ALA A 73 6.12 -13.29 -9.83
C ALA A 73 7.22 -12.27 -9.51
N SER A 74 8.12 -12.62 -8.58
CA SER A 74 9.13 -11.72 -8.04
C SER A 74 10.37 -12.50 -7.57
N PRO A 75 11.60 -11.99 -7.82
CA PRO A 75 12.83 -12.52 -7.24
C PRO A 75 12.94 -12.44 -5.72
N GLN A 76 12.02 -11.73 -5.05
CA GLN A 76 11.95 -11.55 -3.59
C GLN A 76 13.10 -10.72 -3.00
N ALA A 77 13.69 -9.80 -3.78
CA ALA A 77 14.68 -8.84 -3.26
C ALA A 77 14.05 -7.89 -2.23
N ASP A 78 12.76 -7.59 -2.41
CA ASP A 78 11.94 -6.81 -1.48
C ASP A 78 10.62 -7.53 -1.18
N ALA A 79 10.74 -8.83 -0.91
CA ALA A 79 9.65 -9.72 -0.48
C ALA A 79 8.35 -9.63 -1.31
N GLY A 80 8.49 -9.46 -2.63
CA GLY A 80 7.37 -9.41 -3.57
C GLY A 80 7.11 -8.03 -4.18
N TYR A 81 7.68 -6.97 -3.61
CA TYR A 81 7.55 -5.60 -4.15
C TYR A 81 8.48 -5.35 -5.35
N ASP A 82 9.51 -6.17 -5.55
CA ASP A 82 10.27 -6.26 -6.80
C ASP A 82 9.53 -7.15 -7.82
N VAL A 83 8.50 -6.61 -8.48
CA VAL A 83 7.63 -7.36 -9.41
C VAL A 83 8.30 -7.61 -10.77
N ALA A 84 8.50 -8.88 -11.15
CA ALA A 84 9.05 -9.28 -12.45
C ALA A 84 7.98 -9.54 -13.52
N ASP A 85 6.77 -9.93 -13.14
CA ASP A 85 5.60 -10.02 -14.03
C ASP A 85 4.29 -9.75 -13.28
N TYR A 86 3.66 -8.62 -13.58
CA TYR A 86 2.41 -8.15 -12.96
C TYR A 86 1.17 -9.01 -13.26
N ARG A 87 1.24 -9.92 -14.25
CA ARG A 87 0.12 -10.79 -14.64
C ARG A 87 0.37 -12.26 -14.33
N ALA A 88 1.48 -12.58 -13.67
CA ALA A 88 1.79 -13.91 -13.19
C ALA A 88 1.76 -13.93 -11.66
N VAL A 89 1.24 -15.02 -11.10
CA VAL A 89 1.38 -15.34 -9.68
C VAL A 89 2.74 -16.00 -9.47
N ASP A 90 3.43 -15.65 -8.39
CA ASP A 90 4.68 -16.32 -8.04
C ASP A 90 4.43 -17.81 -7.77
N PRO A 91 5.21 -18.73 -8.36
CA PRO A 91 5.06 -20.16 -8.11
C PRO A 91 5.13 -20.55 -6.61
N MET A 92 5.78 -19.74 -5.77
CA MET A 92 5.78 -19.91 -4.31
C MET A 92 4.38 -19.77 -3.70
N PHE A 93 3.50 -18.96 -4.29
CA PHE A 93 2.15 -18.71 -3.77
C PHE A 93 1.07 -19.49 -4.51
N GLY A 94 1.39 -20.10 -5.66
CA GLY A 94 0.47 -20.88 -6.47
C GLY A 94 0.45 -20.43 -7.93
N ASN A 95 -0.72 -20.34 -8.53
CA ASN A 95 -0.91 -19.90 -9.91
C ASN A 95 -2.16 -19.02 -10.09
N LEU A 96 -2.39 -18.50 -11.30
CA LEU A 96 -3.56 -17.66 -11.60
C LEU A 96 -4.91 -18.32 -11.33
N THR A 97 -5.01 -19.66 -11.45
CA THR A 97 -6.22 -20.40 -11.10
C THR A 97 -6.48 -20.35 -9.60
N ASP A 98 -5.43 -20.42 -8.77
CA ASP A 98 -5.57 -20.32 -7.31
C ASP A 98 -6.03 -18.90 -6.91
N ALA A 99 -5.56 -17.88 -7.63
CA ALA A 99 -6.03 -16.50 -7.44
C ALA A 99 -7.51 -16.34 -7.83
N ASP A 100 -7.94 -16.86 -9.00
CA ASP A 100 -9.35 -16.88 -9.41
C ASP A 100 -10.24 -17.63 -8.40
N ASP A 101 -9.78 -18.80 -7.95
CA ASP A 101 -10.43 -19.60 -6.92
C ASP A 101 -10.61 -18.84 -5.60
N LEU A 102 -9.58 -18.13 -5.14
CA LEU A 102 -9.63 -17.30 -3.94
C LEU A 102 -10.64 -16.18 -4.09
N VAL A 103 -10.62 -15.44 -5.19
CA VAL A 103 -11.56 -14.33 -5.46
C VAL A 103 -13.00 -14.83 -5.46
N ARG A 104 -13.28 -15.91 -6.18
CA ARG A 104 -14.62 -16.50 -6.25
C ARG A 104 -15.13 -16.98 -4.91
N ASP A 105 -14.29 -17.66 -4.12
CA ASP A 105 -14.71 -18.17 -2.81
C ASP A 105 -14.88 -17.04 -1.79
N ALA A 106 -14.04 -16.00 -1.85
CA ALA A 106 -14.21 -14.79 -1.05
C ALA A 106 -15.56 -14.11 -1.35
N HIS A 107 -15.89 -13.93 -2.64
CA HIS A 107 -17.18 -13.38 -3.07
C HIS A 107 -18.35 -14.26 -2.63
N GLY A 108 -18.20 -15.59 -2.65
CA GLY A 108 -19.19 -16.55 -2.14
C GLY A 108 -19.49 -16.38 -0.64
N LEU A 109 -18.53 -15.85 0.12
CA LEU A 109 -18.67 -15.49 1.54
C LEU A 109 -19.10 -14.02 1.75
N GLY A 110 -19.29 -13.27 0.66
CA GLY A 110 -19.59 -11.84 0.69
C GLY A 110 -18.42 -10.97 1.14
N LEU A 111 -17.19 -11.47 1.01
CA LEU A 111 -15.96 -10.70 1.21
C LEU A 111 -15.54 -10.05 -0.11
N ARG A 112 -14.92 -8.88 -0.03
CA ARG A 112 -14.20 -8.23 -1.15
C ARG A 112 -12.73 -8.65 -1.16
N VAL A 113 -12.09 -8.58 -2.32
CA VAL A 113 -10.65 -8.85 -2.49
C VAL A 113 -9.95 -7.63 -3.09
N ILE A 114 -8.99 -7.10 -2.37
CA ILE A 114 -8.07 -6.05 -2.80
C ILE A 114 -6.70 -6.69 -3.00
N VAL A 115 -5.98 -6.28 -4.05
CA VAL A 115 -4.59 -6.71 -4.26
C VAL A 115 -3.66 -5.51 -4.20
N ASP A 116 -2.42 -5.72 -3.80
CA ASP A 116 -1.40 -4.67 -3.89
C ASP A 116 -1.05 -4.38 -5.35
N LEU A 117 -0.67 -3.16 -5.68
CA LEU A 117 -0.18 -2.74 -6.99
C LEU A 117 1.08 -1.93 -6.76
N VAL A 118 2.17 -2.30 -7.42
CA VAL A 118 3.48 -1.67 -7.27
C VAL A 118 3.85 -0.88 -8.53
N PRO A 119 3.45 0.39 -8.67
CA PRO A 119 3.64 1.14 -9.91
C PRO A 119 4.89 2.01 -9.99
N ASN A 120 5.59 2.24 -8.88
CA ASN A 120 6.73 3.14 -8.88
C ASN A 120 7.95 2.52 -9.60
N HIS A 121 8.21 1.25 -9.33
CA HIS A 121 9.34 0.48 -9.82
C HIS A 121 8.88 -0.93 -10.24
N CYS A 122 9.74 -1.68 -10.91
CA CYS A 122 9.60 -3.13 -11.09
C CYS A 122 10.88 -3.83 -10.69
N SER A 123 10.93 -5.16 -10.78
CA SER A 123 12.19 -5.91 -10.67
C SER A 123 13.14 -5.61 -11.83
N ASP A 124 14.44 -5.65 -11.58
CA ASP A 124 15.48 -5.68 -12.60
C ASP A 124 15.39 -6.94 -13.51
N GLN A 125 14.72 -8.00 -13.03
CA GLN A 125 14.40 -9.20 -13.80
C GLN A 125 13.16 -9.03 -14.71
N HIS A 126 12.42 -7.92 -14.59
CA HIS A 126 11.31 -7.61 -15.48
C HIS A 126 11.79 -7.49 -16.93
N GLU A 127 11.01 -8.01 -17.88
CA GLU A 127 11.45 -8.13 -19.28
C GLU A 127 11.79 -6.78 -19.92
N TRP A 128 11.06 -5.71 -19.56
CA TRP A 128 11.39 -4.36 -20.03
C TRP A 128 12.76 -3.88 -19.55
N PHE A 129 13.15 -4.13 -18.29
CA PHE A 129 14.43 -3.65 -17.79
C PHE A 129 15.60 -4.44 -18.38
N LYS A 130 15.47 -5.78 -18.47
CA LYS A 130 16.44 -6.61 -19.19
C LYS A 130 16.62 -6.16 -20.64
N GLN A 131 15.53 -5.80 -21.34
CA GLN A 131 15.60 -5.24 -22.68
C GLN A 131 16.27 -3.86 -22.69
N ALA A 132 15.95 -2.97 -21.75
CA ALA A 132 16.60 -1.67 -21.59
C ALA A 132 18.12 -1.79 -21.38
N LEU A 133 18.59 -2.78 -20.63
CA LEU A 133 20.02 -3.06 -20.48
C LEU A 133 20.65 -3.63 -21.76
N ARG A 134 19.98 -4.58 -22.42
CA ARG A 134 20.50 -5.21 -23.66
C ARG A 134 20.54 -4.26 -24.86
N GLU A 135 19.53 -3.42 -25.02
CA GLU A 135 19.42 -2.49 -26.16
C GLU A 135 20.21 -1.20 -25.94
N GLY A 136 20.39 -0.79 -24.68
CA GLY A 136 21.24 0.33 -24.30
C GLY A 136 20.70 1.72 -24.67
N PRO A 137 21.57 2.74 -24.64
CA PRO A 137 21.20 4.14 -24.85
C PRO A 137 20.54 4.41 -26.21
N GLY A 138 19.46 5.20 -26.21
CA GLY A 138 18.71 5.59 -27.41
C GLY A 138 17.63 4.61 -27.87
N SER A 139 17.45 3.48 -27.17
CA SER A 139 16.34 2.57 -27.44
C SER A 139 15.03 3.06 -26.78
N PRO A 140 13.85 2.89 -27.42
CA PRO A 140 12.57 3.30 -26.83
C PRO A 140 12.23 2.56 -25.52
N ILE A 141 12.74 1.35 -25.32
CA ILE A 141 12.53 0.59 -24.09
C ILE A 141 13.33 1.19 -22.92
N ARG A 142 14.52 1.75 -23.20
CA ARG A 142 15.36 2.45 -22.20
C ARG A 142 14.65 3.65 -21.60
N GLU A 143 13.91 4.40 -22.42
CA GLU A 143 13.18 5.61 -22.00
C GLU A 143 12.03 5.34 -21.03
N ARG A 144 11.63 4.07 -20.85
CA ARG A 144 10.62 3.66 -19.85
C ARG A 144 11.15 3.65 -18.41
N PHE A 145 12.45 3.86 -18.23
CA PHE A 145 13.11 3.97 -16.93
C PHE A 145 13.95 5.25 -16.89
N HIS A 146 14.34 5.66 -15.68
CA HIS A 146 15.21 6.83 -15.51
C HIS A 146 16.68 6.44 -15.66
N PHE A 147 17.19 6.50 -16.89
CA PHE A 147 18.64 6.43 -17.16
C PHE A 147 19.22 7.84 -17.35
N ARG A 148 20.35 8.14 -16.69
CA ARG A 148 21.03 9.43 -16.79
C ARG A 148 22.55 9.26 -16.83
N PRO A 149 23.27 10.14 -17.55
CA PRO A 149 24.71 10.20 -17.43
C PRO A 149 25.12 10.60 -16.00
N GLY A 150 26.20 10.01 -15.51
CA GLY A 150 26.79 10.39 -14.22
C GLY A 150 27.49 11.75 -14.25
N LYS A 151 27.75 12.31 -13.07
CA LYS A 151 28.62 13.47 -12.85
C LYS A 151 30.10 13.00 -12.70
N GLY A 152 31.04 13.95 -12.65
CA GLY A 152 32.48 13.65 -12.54
C GLY A 152 33.20 13.64 -13.89
N GLU A 153 34.53 13.48 -13.88
CA GLU A 153 35.34 13.54 -15.12
C GLU A 153 35.05 12.35 -16.05
N ASN A 154 34.71 11.20 -15.48
CA ASN A 154 34.45 9.94 -16.17
C ASN A 154 33.05 9.39 -15.91
N GLY A 155 32.11 10.22 -15.42
CA GLY A 155 30.75 9.81 -15.05
C GLY A 155 30.71 8.89 -13.82
N GLU A 156 31.74 8.95 -12.96
CA GLU A 156 31.90 8.10 -11.78
C GLU A 156 31.02 8.48 -10.58
N LEU A 157 30.39 9.64 -10.62
CA LEU A 157 29.47 10.10 -9.57
C LEU A 157 28.01 9.99 -10.05
N PRO A 158 27.06 9.74 -9.14
CA PRO A 158 25.66 9.67 -9.50
C PRO A 158 25.13 10.99 -10.09
N PRO A 159 24.01 10.96 -10.84
CA PRO A 159 23.42 12.14 -11.46
C PRO A 159 22.96 13.20 -10.45
N ASN A 160 22.56 12.79 -9.26
CA ASN A 160 22.22 13.68 -8.14
C ASN A 160 22.56 13.02 -6.79
N ASP A 161 22.29 13.73 -5.70
CA ASP A 161 22.55 13.31 -4.32
C ASP A 161 21.41 12.50 -3.67
N TRP A 162 20.46 11.96 -4.44
CA TRP A 162 19.34 11.21 -3.86
C TRP A 162 19.80 9.92 -3.18
N GLU A 163 19.27 9.68 -1.98
CA GLU A 163 19.50 8.47 -1.19
C GLU A 163 18.38 7.44 -1.41
N SER A 164 18.74 6.16 -1.45
CA SER A 164 17.78 5.05 -1.41
C SER A 164 17.11 5.01 -0.04
N ILE A 165 15.83 4.64 -0.01
CA ILE A 165 15.08 4.42 1.25
C ILE A 165 15.71 3.29 2.08
N PHE A 166 16.37 2.33 1.42
CA PHE A 166 17.13 1.26 2.07
C PHE A 166 18.59 1.63 2.34
N GLY A 167 18.96 2.90 2.16
CA GLY A 167 20.29 3.42 2.44
C GLY A 167 21.27 3.33 1.26
N GLY A 168 22.23 4.25 1.26
CA GLY A 168 23.17 4.43 0.15
C GLY A 168 22.56 5.24 -1.01
N PRO A 169 23.27 5.34 -2.15
CA PRO A 169 22.80 6.12 -3.30
C PRO A 169 21.55 5.50 -3.96
N ALA A 170 20.63 6.34 -4.43
CA ALA A 170 19.46 5.91 -5.22
C ALA A 170 19.78 5.61 -6.70
N TRP A 171 21.05 5.42 -7.04
CA TRP A 171 21.50 5.24 -8.42
C TRP A 171 22.54 4.14 -8.51
N THR A 172 22.39 3.29 -9.52
CA THR A 172 23.37 2.25 -9.85
C THR A 172 23.89 2.43 -11.26
N ARG A 173 25.22 2.38 -11.40
CA ARG A 173 25.91 2.53 -12.68
C ARG A 173 25.90 1.21 -13.46
N VAL A 174 25.60 1.28 -14.76
CA VAL A 174 25.64 0.12 -15.67
C VAL A 174 26.87 0.15 -16.59
N GLU A 175 27.13 -0.95 -17.29
CA GLU A 175 28.36 -1.15 -18.08
C GLU A 175 28.59 -0.10 -19.17
N ASP A 176 27.50 0.45 -19.74
CA ASP A 176 27.57 1.52 -20.76
C ASP A 176 27.92 2.90 -20.17
N GLY A 177 28.03 3.02 -18.85
CA GLY A 177 28.46 4.21 -18.13
C GLY A 177 27.33 5.11 -17.63
N GLU A 178 26.07 4.89 -18.04
CA GLU A 178 24.90 5.56 -17.47
C GLU A 178 24.56 5.00 -16.08
N TRP A 179 23.68 5.72 -15.39
CA TRP A 179 23.11 5.34 -14.10
C TRP A 179 21.61 5.18 -14.24
N TYR A 180 21.03 4.15 -13.65
CA TYR A 180 19.57 4.05 -13.49
C TYR A 180 19.15 4.39 -12.07
N LEU A 181 17.97 5.00 -11.95
CA LEU A 181 17.36 5.33 -10.68
C LEU A 181 16.71 4.10 -10.05
N HIS A 182 16.91 3.94 -8.76
CA HIS A 182 16.15 3.05 -7.89
C HIS A 182 15.97 3.75 -6.53
N LEU A 183 14.74 4.12 -6.17
CA LEU A 183 14.47 4.74 -4.87
C LEU A 183 14.55 3.72 -3.71
N PHE A 184 14.49 2.44 -4.02
CA PHE A 184 14.57 1.32 -3.07
C PHE A 184 15.82 0.48 -3.35
N ALA A 185 15.73 -0.85 -3.39
CA ALA A 185 16.87 -1.71 -3.71
C ALA A 185 17.37 -1.48 -5.15
N PRO A 186 18.66 -1.72 -5.46
CA PRO A 186 19.17 -1.71 -6.84
C PRO A 186 18.36 -2.60 -7.79
N GLU A 187 17.81 -3.71 -7.28
CA GLU A 187 16.94 -4.63 -8.00
C GLU A 187 15.54 -4.05 -8.30
N GLN A 188 15.24 -2.81 -7.87
CA GLN A 188 13.96 -2.11 -8.07
C GLN A 188 14.11 -0.83 -8.93
N PRO A 189 14.46 -0.94 -10.24
CA PRO A 189 14.53 0.21 -11.12
C PRO A 189 13.19 0.95 -11.25
N ASP A 190 13.24 2.26 -11.07
CA ASP A 190 12.09 3.15 -11.14
C ASP A 190 11.57 3.34 -12.59
N PHE A 191 10.26 3.20 -12.77
CA PHE A 191 9.61 3.56 -14.01
C PHE A 191 9.66 5.07 -14.26
N ASN A 192 9.82 5.41 -15.54
CA ASN A 192 9.65 6.77 -16.03
C ASN A 192 8.20 7.01 -16.47
N TRP A 193 7.40 7.54 -15.54
CA TRP A 193 6.00 7.89 -15.78
C TRP A 193 5.79 9.07 -16.74
N ASP A 194 6.83 9.75 -17.22
CA ASP A 194 6.68 10.68 -18.35
C ASP A 194 6.50 9.93 -19.68
N HIS A 195 6.86 8.64 -19.73
CA HIS A 195 6.78 7.84 -20.94
C HIS A 195 5.38 7.22 -21.12
N PRO A 196 4.66 7.47 -22.23
CA PRO A 196 3.27 7.06 -22.40
C PRO A 196 3.04 5.54 -22.34
N ALA A 197 4.02 4.74 -22.78
CA ALA A 197 3.91 3.28 -22.69
C ALA A 197 3.82 2.75 -21.25
N VAL A 198 4.39 3.46 -20.26
CA VAL A 198 4.25 3.09 -18.84
C VAL A 198 2.79 3.28 -18.41
N HIS A 199 2.16 4.40 -18.80
CA HIS A 199 0.73 4.62 -18.55
C HIS A 199 -0.13 3.52 -19.16
N ASP A 200 0.10 3.20 -20.44
CA ASP A 200 -0.70 2.20 -21.15
C ASP A 200 -0.56 0.80 -20.53
N GLU A 201 0.63 0.44 -20.07
CA GLU A 201 0.89 -0.82 -19.40
C GLU A 201 0.13 -0.94 -18.09
N PHE A 202 0.20 0.08 -17.22
CA PHE A 202 -0.51 0.02 -15.95
C PHE A 202 -2.04 0.08 -16.13
N ARG A 203 -2.55 0.81 -17.13
CA ARG A 203 -3.98 0.71 -17.49
C ARG A 203 -4.37 -0.71 -17.89
N SER A 204 -3.49 -1.41 -18.60
CA SER A 204 -3.68 -2.82 -18.99
C SER A 204 -3.58 -3.79 -17.81
N ILE A 205 -2.63 -3.57 -16.89
CA ILE A 205 -2.48 -4.37 -15.65
C ILE A 205 -3.72 -4.23 -14.78
N LEU A 206 -4.20 -2.99 -14.57
CA LEU A 206 -5.42 -2.74 -13.80
C LEU A 206 -6.59 -3.52 -14.38
N ARG A 207 -6.81 -3.46 -15.70
CA ARG A 207 -7.90 -4.19 -16.35
C ARG A 207 -7.76 -5.70 -16.24
N PHE A 208 -6.56 -6.23 -16.40
CA PHE A 208 -6.31 -7.66 -16.27
C PHE A 208 -6.82 -8.20 -14.92
N TRP A 209 -6.47 -7.54 -13.82
CA TRP A 209 -6.91 -7.98 -12.50
C TRP A 209 -8.39 -7.69 -12.24
N LEU A 210 -8.91 -6.55 -12.70
CA LEU A 210 -10.34 -6.22 -12.60
C LEU A 210 -11.22 -7.22 -13.39
N ASP A 211 -10.75 -7.69 -14.54
CA ASP A 211 -11.40 -8.74 -15.35
C ASP A 211 -11.38 -10.10 -14.63
N LEU A 212 -10.36 -10.38 -13.81
CA LEU A 212 -10.30 -11.53 -12.90
C LEU A 212 -11.26 -11.38 -11.70
N GLY A 213 -11.82 -10.19 -11.50
CA GLY A 213 -12.90 -9.96 -10.53
C GLY A 213 -12.47 -9.30 -9.22
N ILE A 214 -11.21 -8.89 -9.05
CA ILE A 214 -10.80 -8.15 -7.84
C ILE A 214 -11.68 -6.90 -7.63
N ASP A 215 -11.82 -6.50 -6.38
CA ASP A 215 -12.66 -5.38 -5.96
C ASP A 215 -11.88 -4.07 -5.80
N GLY A 216 -10.55 -4.11 -5.88
CA GLY A 216 -9.75 -2.89 -5.86
C GLY A 216 -8.26 -3.13 -5.70
N PHE A 217 -7.53 -2.03 -5.56
CA PHE A 217 -6.08 -2.01 -5.42
C PHE A 217 -5.63 -1.20 -4.20
N ARG A 218 -4.67 -1.72 -3.44
CA ARG A 218 -3.80 -0.86 -2.62
C ARG A 218 -2.62 -0.49 -3.49
N ILE A 219 -2.32 0.79 -3.60
CA ILE A 219 -1.28 1.32 -4.49
C ILE A 219 -0.07 1.63 -3.63
N ASP A 220 0.96 0.81 -3.78
CA ASP A 220 2.27 0.98 -3.17
C ASP A 220 2.93 2.27 -3.65
N VAL A 221 3.53 3.01 -2.72
CA VAL A 221 4.29 4.24 -2.97
C VAL A 221 3.56 5.14 -3.97
N ALA A 222 2.25 5.34 -3.73
CA ALA A 222 1.37 6.07 -4.65
C ALA A 222 1.83 7.52 -4.91
N HIS A 223 2.66 8.05 -4.04
CA HIS A 223 3.23 9.37 -4.15
C HIS A 223 4.51 9.40 -5.03
N GLY A 224 5.08 8.27 -5.44
CA GLY A 224 6.41 8.24 -6.11
C GLY A 224 6.44 8.17 -7.62
N LEU A 225 5.29 8.07 -8.29
CA LEU A 225 5.24 7.84 -9.74
C LEU A 225 5.91 8.98 -10.52
N VAL A 226 5.74 10.23 -10.08
CA VAL A 226 6.27 11.43 -10.75
C VAL A 226 7.42 12.04 -9.96
N LYS A 227 8.50 12.35 -10.68
CA LYS A 227 9.74 12.91 -10.14
C LYS A 227 9.84 14.39 -10.55
N ALA A 228 10.45 15.23 -9.73
CA ALA A 228 10.63 16.65 -10.02
C ALA A 228 11.47 16.85 -11.29
N ALA A 229 11.04 17.79 -12.14
CA ALA A 229 11.70 18.07 -13.42
C ALA A 229 13.17 18.44 -13.20
N GLY A 230 14.06 17.79 -13.96
CA GLY A 230 15.50 17.99 -13.86
C GLY A 230 16.19 17.19 -12.75
N LEU A 231 15.45 16.43 -11.94
CA LEU A 231 15.96 15.57 -10.87
C LEU A 231 16.95 16.31 -9.93
N PRO A 232 16.55 17.46 -9.35
CA PRO A 232 17.46 18.33 -8.62
C PRO A 232 18.05 17.66 -7.38
N ASP A 233 19.28 18.06 -7.03
CA ASP A 233 19.90 17.71 -5.75
C ASP A 233 19.06 18.27 -4.57
N ILE A 234 19.03 17.58 -3.44
CA ILE A 234 18.40 18.02 -2.18
C ILE A 234 19.37 18.89 -1.38
N GLY A 235 20.65 18.55 -1.37
CA GLY A 235 21.73 19.32 -0.76
C GLY A 235 22.07 18.94 0.67
N HIS A 236 21.54 17.84 1.20
CA HIS A 236 21.93 17.28 2.50
C HIS A 236 21.61 15.78 2.63
N ASP A 237 22.28 15.15 3.60
CA ASP A 237 22.17 13.72 3.91
C ASP A 237 20.95 13.42 4.78
N GLU A 238 20.74 12.13 5.11
CA GLU A 238 19.67 11.61 5.97
C GLU A 238 18.25 11.88 5.42
N GLN A 239 18.09 11.77 4.10
CA GLN A 239 16.88 12.14 3.37
C GLN A 239 15.68 11.28 3.76
N VAL A 240 15.91 10.05 4.23
CA VAL A 240 14.86 9.17 4.77
C VAL A 240 14.08 9.83 5.92
N LYS A 241 14.69 10.73 6.70
CA LYS A 241 14.00 11.45 7.78
C LYS A 241 12.99 12.48 7.27
N LEU A 242 13.08 12.88 6.00
CA LEU A 242 12.20 13.84 5.35
C LEU A 242 10.90 13.18 4.86
N LEU A 243 10.87 11.85 4.75
CA LEU A 243 9.72 11.12 4.23
C LEU A 243 8.48 11.39 5.08
N GLY A 244 7.41 11.86 4.43
CA GLY A 244 6.16 12.19 5.09
C GLY A 244 6.23 13.39 6.05
N THR A 245 7.35 14.14 6.09
CA THR A 245 7.50 15.34 6.93
C THR A 245 7.83 16.58 6.11
N GLU A 246 8.54 16.43 5.00
CA GLU A 246 8.94 17.52 4.12
C GLU A 246 8.68 17.19 2.63
N ALA A 247 8.64 18.23 1.80
CA ALA A 247 8.52 18.05 0.36
C ALA A 247 9.89 17.67 -0.22
N VAL A 248 9.95 16.53 -0.92
CA VAL A 248 11.16 15.99 -1.55
C VAL A 248 10.97 15.84 -3.06
N PRO A 249 12.03 15.96 -3.88
CA PRO A 249 11.90 15.99 -5.34
C PRO A 249 11.55 14.64 -5.98
N TYR A 250 11.72 13.52 -5.29
CA TYR A 250 11.42 12.19 -5.83
C TYR A 250 10.00 11.69 -5.50
N PHE A 251 9.28 12.35 -4.59
CA PHE A 251 7.93 11.96 -4.16
C PHE A 251 6.93 13.14 -4.16
N ASP A 252 5.64 12.80 -4.10
CA ASP A 252 4.47 13.67 -3.92
C ASP A 252 4.41 14.89 -4.88
N GLN A 253 4.89 14.71 -6.11
CA GLN A 253 4.79 15.74 -7.15
C GLN A 253 3.36 15.81 -7.71
N ASP A 254 2.84 17.02 -7.97
CA ASP A 254 1.44 17.23 -8.39
C ASP A 254 1.01 16.42 -9.64
N GLY A 255 1.96 16.04 -10.49
CA GLY A 255 1.70 15.22 -11.69
C GLY A 255 1.06 13.86 -11.39
N VAL A 256 1.25 13.29 -10.19
CA VAL A 256 0.65 12.00 -9.82
C VAL A 256 -0.89 12.03 -9.86
N HIS A 257 -1.49 13.19 -9.57
CA HIS A 257 -2.94 13.33 -9.53
C HIS A 257 -3.61 13.12 -10.91
N GLU A 258 -2.93 13.40 -12.02
CA GLU A 258 -3.48 13.09 -13.35
C GLU A 258 -3.44 11.59 -13.67
N ILE A 259 -2.46 10.87 -13.15
CA ILE A 259 -2.38 9.41 -13.25
C ILE A 259 -3.58 8.80 -12.53
N TYR A 260 -3.85 9.24 -11.30
CA TYR A 260 -4.97 8.70 -10.52
C TYR A 260 -6.34 9.06 -11.06
N ARG A 261 -6.52 10.25 -11.68
CA ARG A 261 -7.73 10.53 -12.46
C ARG A 261 -7.91 9.57 -13.63
N SER A 262 -6.83 9.21 -14.31
CA SER A 262 -6.90 8.22 -15.38
C SER A 262 -7.30 6.85 -14.85
N TRP A 263 -6.78 6.43 -13.70
CA TRP A 263 -7.10 5.13 -13.10
C TRP A 263 -8.51 5.09 -12.54
N ARG A 264 -8.97 6.18 -11.93
CA ARG A 264 -10.33 6.29 -11.43
C ARG A 264 -11.36 6.04 -12.53
N ARG A 265 -11.16 6.62 -13.72
CA ARG A 265 -12.03 6.35 -14.88
C ARG A 265 -12.11 4.86 -15.23
N ILE A 266 -10.99 4.12 -15.12
CA ILE A 266 -10.98 2.67 -15.35
C ILE A 266 -11.80 1.96 -14.29
N LEU A 267 -11.61 2.28 -13.01
CA LEU A 267 -12.36 1.67 -11.91
C LEU A 267 -13.88 1.90 -12.07
N ASP A 268 -14.28 3.10 -12.49
CA ASP A 268 -15.69 3.48 -12.69
C ASP A 268 -16.36 2.72 -13.87
N GLU A 269 -15.59 2.13 -14.78
CA GLU A 269 -16.14 1.30 -15.88
C GLU A 269 -16.63 -0.07 -15.40
N TYR A 270 -16.14 -0.55 -14.25
CA TYR A 270 -16.48 -1.87 -13.72
C TYR A 270 -17.65 -1.80 -12.74
N THR A 271 -18.53 -2.79 -12.80
CA THR A 271 -19.62 -2.93 -11.82
C THR A 271 -19.08 -3.40 -10.46
N GLY A 272 -19.76 -3.03 -9.37
CA GLY A 272 -19.42 -3.53 -8.03
C GLY A 272 -18.58 -2.59 -7.17
N GLU A 273 -18.43 -1.32 -7.58
CA GLU A 273 -17.71 -0.27 -6.84
C GLU A 273 -16.24 -0.66 -6.60
N ARG A 274 -15.43 -0.56 -7.67
CA ARG A 274 -14.00 -0.87 -7.62
C ARG A 274 -13.23 0.28 -6.98
N ILE A 275 -12.39 -0.05 -6.00
CA ILE A 275 -11.69 0.98 -5.23
C ILE A 275 -10.21 1.00 -5.48
N ALA A 276 -9.59 2.11 -5.11
CA ALA A 276 -8.16 2.20 -4.99
C ALA A 276 -7.78 2.99 -3.73
N VAL A 277 -6.72 2.53 -3.08
CA VAL A 277 -6.27 3.00 -1.77
C VAL A 277 -4.82 3.44 -1.93
N ALA A 278 -4.53 4.69 -1.63
CA ALA A 278 -3.17 5.21 -1.72
C ALA A 278 -2.34 4.85 -0.48
N GLU A 279 -1.20 4.23 -0.69
CA GLU A 279 -0.10 4.32 0.27
C GLU A 279 0.76 5.56 -0.07
N ALA A 280 0.47 6.67 0.60
CA ALA A 280 1.13 7.94 0.33
C ALA A 280 1.63 8.61 1.62
N TRP A 281 2.95 8.65 1.78
CA TRP A 281 3.61 9.40 2.86
C TRP A 281 3.72 10.87 2.44
N THR A 282 2.78 11.69 2.90
CA THR A 282 2.77 13.13 2.60
C THR A 282 3.04 13.96 3.86
N PRO A 283 3.58 15.18 3.73
CA PRO A 283 3.92 16.04 4.88
C PRO A 283 2.74 16.38 5.80
N THR A 284 1.51 16.36 5.28
CA THR A 284 0.32 16.70 6.06
C THR A 284 -0.91 15.90 5.63
N VAL A 285 -1.84 15.73 6.56
CA VAL A 285 -3.15 15.12 6.28
C VAL A 285 -3.89 15.84 5.14
N GLU A 286 -3.80 17.17 5.05
CA GLU A 286 -4.44 17.93 3.97
C GLU A 286 -3.82 17.62 2.61
N ARG A 287 -2.51 17.31 2.56
CA ARG A 287 -1.85 16.88 1.33
C ARG A 287 -2.30 15.47 0.93
N SER A 288 -2.37 14.53 1.88
CA SER A 288 -2.97 13.20 1.63
C SER A 288 -4.42 13.29 1.13
N ALA A 289 -5.22 14.23 1.64
CA ALA A 289 -6.60 14.41 1.21
C ALA A 289 -6.75 14.77 -0.29
N LEU A 290 -5.72 15.36 -0.92
CA LEU A 290 -5.78 15.69 -2.35
C LEU A 290 -5.85 14.46 -3.26
N TYR A 291 -5.36 13.31 -2.80
CA TYR A 291 -5.47 12.02 -3.51
C TYR A 291 -6.90 11.49 -3.49
N LEU A 292 -7.76 12.01 -2.61
CA LEU A 292 -9.10 11.48 -2.34
C LEU A 292 -10.22 12.36 -2.90
N ARG A 293 -9.88 13.26 -3.83
CA ARG A 293 -10.90 14.03 -4.55
C ARG A 293 -11.85 13.08 -5.28
N PRO A 294 -13.12 13.48 -5.50
CA PRO A 294 -14.14 12.59 -6.06
C PRO A 294 -13.77 11.93 -7.41
N ASP A 295 -12.84 12.49 -8.17
CA ASP A 295 -12.34 12.00 -9.45
C ASP A 295 -10.99 11.28 -9.38
N GLU A 296 -10.47 10.99 -8.17
CA GLU A 296 -9.21 10.29 -7.93
C GLU A 296 -9.42 9.00 -7.10
N LEU A 297 -8.57 8.73 -6.11
CA LEU A 297 -8.59 7.52 -5.30
C LEU A 297 -9.69 7.59 -4.24
N HIS A 298 -10.05 6.42 -3.70
CA HIS A 298 -11.19 6.31 -2.79
C HIS A 298 -10.76 6.48 -1.32
N GLN A 299 -9.56 5.98 -1.00
CA GLN A 299 -8.99 5.99 0.34
C GLN A 299 -7.48 6.25 0.27
N ALA A 300 -6.88 6.66 1.39
CA ALA A 300 -5.43 6.72 1.56
C ALA A 300 -5.10 6.39 3.02
N PHE A 301 -3.98 5.70 3.23
CA PHE A 301 -3.53 5.42 4.59
C PHE A 301 -3.22 6.70 5.36
N ASN A 302 -3.73 6.76 6.58
CA ASN A 302 -3.51 7.88 7.48
C ASN A 302 -2.24 7.64 8.32
N PHE A 303 -1.08 7.87 7.71
CA PHE A 303 0.21 7.69 8.38
C PHE A 303 0.43 8.67 9.53
N SER A 304 -0.18 9.86 9.49
CA SER A 304 -0.16 10.78 10.63
C SER A 304 -0.83 10.15 11.87
N TYR A 305 -1.95 9.44 11.69
CA TYR A 305 -2.57 8.69 12.79
C TYR A 305 -1.70 7.50 13.22
N LEU A 306 -1.20 6.69 12.28
CA LEU A 306 -0.36 5.51 12.55
C LEU A 306 0.85 5.81 13.45
N THR A 307 1.50 6.95 13.18
CA THR A 307 2.73 7.39 13.85
C THR A 307 2.48 8.19 15.14
N THR A 308 1.23 8.56 15.42
CA THR A 308 0.87 9.28 16.65
C THR A 308 1.02 8.36 17.87
N GLY A 309 1.78 8.82 18.87
CA GLY A 309 2.01 8.05 20.10
C GLY A 309 0.77 7.91 20.99
N TRP A 310 0.89 7.13 22.06
CA TRP A 310 -0.20 6.91 23.04
C TRP A 310 -0.39 8.11 23.98
N ASN A 311 -0.86 9.23 23.43
CA ASN A 311 -1.21 10.45 24.14
C ASN A 311 -2.61 10.91 23.71
N SER A 312 -3.52 11.08 24.66
CA SER A 312 -4.91 11.44 24.37
C SER A 312 -5.08 12.79 23.67
N ALA A 313 -4.22 13.77 23.96
CA ALA A 313 -4.31 15.09 23.33
C ALA A 313 -3.89 15.00 21.85
N ASP A 314 -2.74 14.38 21.60
CA ASP A 314 -2.19 14.21 20.26
C ASP A 314 -3.10 13.34 19.38
N LEU A 315 -3.63 12.23 19.94
CA LEU A 315 -4.61 11.39 19.25
C LEU A 315 -5.89 12.17 18.91
N ARG A 316 -6.39 13.00 19.83
CA ARG A 316 -7.58 13.81 19.57
C ARG A 316 -7.33 14.81 18.44
N GLU A 317 -6.19 15.49 18.47
CA GLU A 317 -5.82 16.46 17.45
C GLU A 317 -5.70 15.81 16.07
N VAL A 318 -4.96 14.70 15.96
CA VAL A 318 -4.79 14.03 14.66
C VAL A 318 -6.10 13.45 14.14
N ILE A 319 -6.99 12.94 15.00
CA ILE A 319 -8.33 12.47 14.61
C ILE A 319 -9.17 13.62 14.08
N ASP A 320 -9.29 14.72 14.85
CA ASP A 320 -10.11 15.88 14.47
C ASP A 320 -9.59 16.49 13.14
N ARG A 321 -8.27 16.60 12.98
CA ARG A 321 -7.63 17.10 11.74
C ARG A 321 -7.86 16.16 10.55
N SER A 322 -7.72 14.84 10.76
CA SER A 322 -7.97 13.82 9.74
C SER A 322 -9.41 13.88 9.24
N LEU A 323 -10.37 13.92 10.14
CA LEU A 323 -11.78 14.05 9.79
C LEU A 323 -12.05 15.37 9.06
N GLY A 324 -11.48 16.48 9.52
CA GLY A 324 -11.63 17.78 8.86
C GLY A 324 -11.12 17.78 7.41
N ALA A 325 -9.91 17.26 7.19
CA ALA A 325 -9.28 17.22 5.88
C ALA A 325 -10.01 16.29 4.89
N MET A 326 -10.36 15.07 5.31
CA MET A 326 -11.05 14.11 4.42
C MET A 326 -12.48 14.56 4.10
N ASN A 327 -13.20 15.14 5.07
CA ASN A 327 -14.53 15.68 4.83
C ASN A 327 -14.52 16.86 3.84
N ALA A 328 -13.46 17.66 3.79
CA ALA A 328 -13.33 18.78 2.86
C ALA A 328 -13.32 18.35 1.38
N VAL A 329 -12.97 17.08 1.11
CA VAL A 329 -12.99 16.47 -0.23
C VAL A 329 -14.07 15.39 -0.39
N HIS A 330 -14.97 15.26 0.59
CA HIS A 330 -16.03 14.25 0.64
C HIS A 330 -15.55 12.78 0.69
N ALA A 331 -14.33 12.54 1.18
CA ALA A 331 -13.76 11.20 1.36
C ALA A 331 -13.95 10.69 2.79
N PRO A 332 -14.03 9.36 3.01
CA PRO A 332 -13.93 8.78 4.35
C PRO A 332 -12.50 8.92 4.87
N ALA A 333 -12.36 9.04 6.20
CA ALA A 333 -11.07 8.78 6.82
C ALA A 333 -10.75 7.28 6.77
N THR A 334 -9.47 6.96 6.69
CA THR A 334 -8.96 5.58 6.80
C THR A 334 -8.09 5.49 8.03
N TRP A 335 -8.27 4.43 8.83
CA TRP A 335 -7.56 4.25 10.08
C TRP A 335 -6.76 2.95 10.07
N VAL A 336 -5.52 3.02 10.51
CA VAL A 336 -4.57 1.89 10.51
C VAL A 336 -3.67 1.99 11.74
N LEU A 337 -3.41 0.85 12.39
CA LEU A 337 -2.50 0.75 13.55
C LEU A 337 -1.25 -0.07 13.23
N SER A 338 -1.35 -1.08 12.37
CA SER A 338 -0.21 -1.83 11.87
C SER A 338 -0.40 -2.21 10.40
N ASN A 339 0.71 -2.56 9.75
CA ASN A 339 0.79 -3.14 8.43
C ASN A 339 2.09 -3.95 8.37
N HIS A 340 2.44 -4.48 7.21
CA HIS A 340 3.69 -5.23 7.00
C HIS A 340 5.00 -4.41 7.16
N ASP A 341 4.95 -3.07 7.14
CA ASP A 341 6.15 -2.21 7.17
C ASP A 341 6.46 -1.63 8.55
N VAL A 342 5.56 -1.81 9.53
CA VAL A 342 5.70 -1.18 10.83
C VAL A 342 5.62 -2.17 11.97
N VAL A 343 6.45 -1.92 12.98
CA VAL A 343 6.43 -2.63 14.26
C VAL A 343 5.02 -2.75 14.81
N ARG A 344 4.62 -3.96 15.20
CA ARG A 344 3.31 -4.25 15.76
C ARG A 344 2.96 -3.26 16.86
N HIS A 345 1.75 -2.70 16.80
CA HIS A 345 1.36 -1.61 17.70
C HIS A 345 1.29 -2.05 19.19
N SER A 346 1.11 -3.34 19.46
CA SER A 346 1.26 -3.93 20.81
C SER A 346 2.65 -3.71 21.40
N THR A 347 3.70 -3.89 20.60
CA THR A 347 5.09 -3.61 20.98
C THR A 347 5.38 -2.11 20.96
N ARG A 348 4.98 -1.40 19.90
CA ARG A 348 5.22 0.05 19.74
C ARG A 348 4.65 0.86 20.91
N LEU A 349 3.48 0.48 21.42
CA LEU A 349 2.81 1.16 22.54
C LEU A 349 3.19 0.59 23.93
N ALA A 350 4.06 -0.44 24.00
CA ALA A 350 4.45 -1.10 25.24
C ALA A 350 5.34 -0.25 26.14
N GLU A 351 6.18 0.63 25.56
CA GLU A 351 7.26 1.33 26.25
C GLU A 351 8.10 0.33 27.10
N GLY A 352 8.38 -0.86 26.56
CA GLY A 352 9.14 -1.92 27.24
C GLY A 352 8.37 -2.80 28.24
N ASP A 353 7.04 -2.65 28.35
CA ASP A 353 6.17 -3.53 29.16
C ASP A 353 5.08 -4.15 28.26
N GLU A 354 5.25 -5.43 27.92
CA GLU A 354 4.33 -6.18 27.04
C GLU A 354 2.89 -6.20 27.55
N ALA A 355 2.69 -6.35 28.86
CA ALA A 355 1.35 -6.41 29.44
C ALA A 355 0.66 -5.04 29.32
N ARG A 356 1.41 -3.95 29.48
CA ARG A 356 0.93 -2.59 29.19
C ARG A 356 0.69 -2.39 27.69
N GLY A 357 1.57 -2.89 26.85
CA GLY A 357 1.45 -2.89 25.39
C GLY A 357 0.14 -3.50 24.92
N LEU A 358 -0.17 -4.72 25.36
CA LEU A 358 -1.42 -5.40 25.01
C LEU A 358 -2.67 -4.65 25.50
N ARG A 359 -2.64 -4.05 26.71
CA ARG A 359 -3.77 -3.25 27.21
C ARG A 359 -3.99 -2.00 26.34
N ARG A 360 -2.91 -1.31 25.96
CA ARG A 360 -2.97 -0.12 25.10
C ARG A 360 -3.40 -0.49 23.68
N ALA A 361 -2.88 -1.58 23.11
CA ALA A 361 -3.27 -2.09 21.80
C ALA A 361 -4.77 -2.37 21.69
N ARG A 362 -5.35 -3.06 22.68
CA ARG A 362 -6.80 -3.30 22.74
C ARG A 362 -7.60 -1.99 22.81
N ALA A 363 -7.14 -1.03 23.60
CA ALA A 363 -7.78 0.28 23.70
C ALA A 363 -7.66 1.10 22.40
N ALA A 364 -6.50 1.04 21.73
CA ALA A 364 -6.25 1.67 20.44
C ALA A 364 -7.14 1.08 19.34
N THR A 365 -7.22 -0.26 19.26
CA THR A 365 -8.10 -0.96 18.31
C THR A 365 -9.56 -0.62 18.55
N LEU A 366 -10.01 -0.60 19.81
CA LEU A 366 -11.39 -0.21 20.14
C LEU A 366 -11.68 1.24 19.75
N LEU A 367 -10.73 2.16 19.98
CA LEU A 367 -10.86 3.54 19.54
C LEU A 367 -10.95 3.62 18.01
N MET A 368 -10.01 2.99 17.30
CA MET A 368 -9.95 2.97 15.84
C MET A 368 -11.26 2.48 15.21
N LEU A 369 -11.78 1.34 15.68
CA LEU A 369 -13.03 0.75 15.18
C LEU A 369 -14.29 1.56 15.56
N ALA A 370 -14.20 2.50 16.50
CA ALA A 370 -15.29 3.39 16.86
C ALA A 370 -15.28 4.72 16.08
N LEU A 371 -14.20 5.01 15.34
CA LEU A 371 -14.11 6.21 14.51
C LEU A 371 -14.90 6.04 13.20
N PRO A 372 -15.48 7.13 12.66
CA PRO A 372 -16.13 7.07 11.36
C PRO A 372 -15.09 6.93 10.24
N GLY A 373 -15.40 6.13 9.22
CA GLY A 373 -14.50 5.83 8.12
C GLY A 373 -14.19 4.33 8.03
N SER A 374 -13.20 3.99 7.22
CA SER A 374 -12.74 2.61 7.03
C SER A 374 -11.57 2.29 7.95
N ALA A 375 -11.44 1.04 8.36
CA ALA A 375 -10.37 0.56 9.20
C ALA A 375 -9.59 -0.58 8.53
N TYR A 376 -8.28 -0.61 8.76
CA TYR A 376 -7.39 -1.66 8.30
C TYR A 376 -6.82 -2.42 9.49
N LEU A 377 -6.90 -3.74 9.44
CA LEU A 377 -6.32 -4.66 10.42
C LEU A 377 -5.24 -5.50 9.76
N TYR A 378 -4.04 -5.49 10.31
CA TYR A 378 -2.97 -6.39 9.87
C TYR A 378 -3.06 -7.75 10.57
N GLN A 379 -2.63 -8.80 9.88
CA GLN A 379 -2.67 -10.15 10.41
C GLN A 379 -2.00 -10.29 11.79
N GLY A 380 -2.74 -10.85 12.75
CA GLY A 380 -2.29 -11.03 14.13
C GLY A 380 -2.63 -9.87 15.06
N GLU A 381 -3.10 -8.72 14.56
CA GLU A 381 -3.62 -7.63 15.41
C GLU A 381 -4.80 -8.10 16.27
N GLU A 382 -5.70 -8.90 15.69
CA GLU A 382 -6.87 -9.43 16.37
C GLU A 382 -6.49 -10.43 17.50
N LEU A 383 -5.31 -11.02 17.40
CA LEU A 383 -4.72 -11.90 18.40
C LEU A 383 -3.88 -11.13 19.43
N GLY A 384 -3.57 -9.86 19.16
CA GLY A 384 -2.71 -9.02 19.98
C GLY A 384 -1.25 -9.47 19.98
N LEU A 385 -0.76 -10.02 18.85
CA LEU A 385 0.63 -10.48 18.73
C LEU A 385 1.62 -9.33 18.97
N PRO A 386 2.70 -9.53 19.75
CA PRO A 386 3.84 -8.63 19.81
C PRO A 386 4.81 -8.87 18.67
N GLU A 387 5.69 -7.91 18.43
CA GLU A 387 6.87 -8.07 17.57
C GLU A 387 7.84 -9.10 18.15
N VAL A 388 8.50 -9.86 17.28
CA VAL A 388 9.56 -10.79 17.68
C VAL A 388 10.90 -10.03 17.70
N VAL A 389 11.40 -9.72 18.89
CA VAL A 389 12.57 -8.83 19.08
C VAL A 389 13.90 -9.57 19.30
N ASP A 390 13.88 -10.90 19.45
CA ASP A 390 15.02 -11.71 19.84
C ASP A 390 15.59 -12.61 18.73
N LEU A 391 15.25 -12.32 17.47
CA LEU A 391 15.82 -13.01 16.31
C LEU A 391 17.27 -12.56 16.05
N PRO A 392 18.21 -13.52 15.85
CA PRO A 392 19.55 -13.22 15.36
C PRO A 392 19.52 -12.46 14.03
N ASP A 393 20.47 -11.53 13.82
CA ASP A 393 20.51 -10.71 12.60
C ASP A 393 20.62 -11.57 11.33
N GLU A 394 21.33 -12.70 11.40
CA GLU A 394 21.55 -13.61 10.27
C GLU A 394 20.30 -14.37 9.80
N VAL A 395 19.23 -14.42 10.60
CA VAL A 395 17.96 -15.06 10.21
C VAL A 395 16.89 -14.05 9.81
N ARG A 396 17.16 -12.74 9.98
CA ARG A 396 16.27 -11.68 9.52
C ARG A 396 16.30 -11.63 7.99
N ARG A 397 15.12 -11.49 7.40
CA ARG A 397 14.91 -11.42 5.95
C ARG A 397 14.40 -10.05 5.51
N VAL A 398 14.89 -9.00 6.18
CA VAL A 398 14.67 -7.60 5.80
C VAL A 398 15.62 -7.27 4.64
N PRO A 399 15.17 -6.54 3.59
CA PRO A 399 16.08 -6.05 2.55
C PRO A 399 17.30 -5.38 3.17
N THR A 400 18.48 -5.68 2.62
CA THR A 400 19.76 -5.16 3.11
C THR A 400 19.75 -3.63 3.17
N GLY A 401 19.82 -3.07 4.39
CA GLY A 401 20.00 -1.63 4.64
C GLY A 401 18.77 -0.88 5.18
N GLY A 402 17.60 -1.53 5.30
CA GLY A 402 16.43 -0.94 5.93
C GLY A 402 16.63 -0.63 7.43
N GLN A 403 17.02 0.61 7.75
CA GLN A 403 16.71 1.24 9.04
C GLN A 403 15.36 1.95 8.93
N VAL A 404 14.29 1.19 8.68
CA VAL A 404 12.93 1.60 9.00
C VAL A 404 12.37 0.49 9.87
N GLY A 405 11.94 0.85 11.08
CA GLY A 405 11.93 -0.02 12.25
C GLY A 405 11.31 -1.41 12.03
N GLU A 406 12.12 -2.43 12.31
CA GLU A 406 11.77 -3.81 12.68
C GLU A 406 10.65 -4.45 11.85
N VAL A 407 11.05 -5.15 10.77
CA VAL A 407 10.19 -5.86 9.82
C VAL A 407 10.18 -7.37 10.11
N GLU A 408 8.95 -7.89 10.19
CA GLU A 408 8.41 -9.27 10.15
C GLU A 408 8.79 -10.32 11.22
N GLY A 409 7.78 -10.62 12.07
CA GLY A 409 7.50 -11.92 12.70
C GLY A 409 6.02 -12.30 12.62
#